data_AF-A0A535UCT9-F1
#
_entry.id   AF-A0A535UCT9-F1
#
_cell.length_a   1.000
_cell.length_b   1.000
_cell.length_c   1.000
_cell.angle_alpha   90.00
_cell.angle_beta   90.00
_cell.angle_gamma   90.00
#
_symmetry.space_group_name_H-M   'P 1'
#
loop_
_entity.id
_entity.type
_entity.pdbx_description
1 polymer ?
#
loop_
_entity_poly.entity_id
_entity_poly.type
_entity_poly.pdbx_seq_one_letter_code
_entity_poly.pdbx_strand_id
1 'polypeptide(L)' 'MPFRPDRLTEKTQEAIQQAQTLAQEAQHQEITPEHLLLALLQQPDGTVPPIVQQVGVDP' A
#
# COMPACT_ATOMS: atom_id res chain seq x y z
N MET A 1 5.80 -20.79 -5.29
CA MET A 1 4.80 -20.77 -4.19
C MET A 1 3.72 -19.78 -4.57
N PRO A 2 2.43 -20.10 -4.44
CA PRO A 2 1.36 -19.15 -4.72
C PRO A 2 1.36 -18.03 -3.67
N PHE A 3 1.01 -16.81 -4.10
CA PHE A 3 0.74 -15.70 -3.20
C PHE A 3 -0.48 -16.03 -2.31
N ARG A 4 -0.39 -15.73 -1.01
CA ARG A 4 -1.38 -16.09 0.03
C ARG A 4 -1.77 -14.84 0.83
N PRO A 5 -2.64 -13.97 0.27
CA PRO A 5 -3.04 -12.73 0.94
C PRO A 5 -3.77 -12.98 2.27
N ASP A 6 -4.45 -14.13 2.39
CA ASP A 6 -5.13 -14.61 3.60
C ASP A 6 -4.21 -14.77 4.83
N ARG A 7 -2.88 -14.78 4.62
CA ARG A 7 -1.87 -14.90 5.69
C ARG A 7 -1.24 -13.58 6.10
N LEU A 8 -1.61 -12.48 5.45
CA LEU A 8 -1.12 -11.14 5.79
C LEU A 8 -1.99 -10.53 6.89
N THR A 9 -1.49 -9.51 7.58
CA THR A 9 -2.31 -8.74 8.52
C THR A 9 -3.47 -8.07 7.78
N GLU A 10 -4.58 -7.79 8.48
CA GLU A 10 -5.75 -7.13 7.91
C GLU A 10 -5.36 -5.82 7.19
N LYS A 11 -4.57 -4.97 7.87
CA LYS A 11 -4.04 -3.73 7.26
C LYS A 11 -3.22 -3.96 6.00
N THR A 12 -2.44 -5.04 5.93
CA THR A 12 -1.68 -5.33 4.70
C THR A 12 -2.61 -5.77 3.57
N GLN A 13 -3.66 -6.55 3.88
CA GLN A 13 -4.66 -6.95 2.89
C GLN A 13 -5.42 -5.73 2.35
N GLU A 14 -5.81 -4.80 3.23
CA GLU A 14 -6.42 -3.52 2.85
C GLU A 14 -5.51 -2.68 1.96
N ALA A 15 -4.22 -2.57 2.29
CA ALA A 15 -3.27 -1.80 1.50
C ALA A 15 -3.09 -2.39 0.09
N ILE A 16 -3.09 -3.71 -0.06
CA ILE A 16 -3.03 -4.37 -1.38
C ILE A 16 -4.32 -4.10 -2.17
N GLN A 17 -5.47 -4.14 -1.51
CA GLN A 17 -6.74 -3.83 -2.16
C GLN A 17 -6.78 -2.37 -2.65
N GLN A 18 -6.31 -1.44 -1.82
CA GLN A 18 -6.23 -0.02 -2.18
C GLN A 18 -5.20 0.22 -3.30
N ALA A 19 -4.06 -0.48 -3.29
CA ALA A 19 -3.07 -0.40 -4.36
C ALA A 19 -3.67 -0.82 -5.73
N GLN A 20 -4.53 -1.84 -5.73
CA GLN A 20 -5.26 -2.24 -6.93
C GLN A 20 -6.24 -1.17 -7.41
N THR A 21 -6.97 -0.52 -6.50
CA THR A 21 -7.84 0.62 -6.82
C THR A 21 -7.04 1.77 -7.44
N LEU A 22 -5.91 2.14 -6.83
CA LEU A 22 -5.03 3.20 -7.33
C LEU A 22 -4.49 2.91 -8.73
N ALA A 23 -4.11 1.66 -9.01
CA ALA A 23 -3.66 1.26 -10.34
C ALA A 23 -4.80 1.37 -11.38
N GLN A 24 -6.02 0.99 -11.01
CA GLN A 24 -7.19 1.13 -11.89
C GLN A 24 -7.53 2.60 -12.17
N GLU A 25 -7.52 3.45 -11.14
CA GLU A 25 -7.74 4.90 -11.25
C GLU A 25 -6.69 5.57 -12.14
N ALA A 26 -5.43 5.13 -12.04
CA ALA A 26 -4.33 5.58 -12.89
C ALA A 26 -4.32 4.94 -14.30
N GLN A 27 -5.29 4.07 -14.61
CA GLN A 27 -5.35 3.29 -15.86
C GLN A 27 -4.08 2.45 -16.12
N HIS A 28 -3.40 2.03 -15.07
CA HIS A 28 -2.25 1.14 -15.13
C HIS A 28 -2.70 -0.33 -15.11
N GLN A 29 -2.20 -1.12 -16.05
CA GLN A 29 -2.59 -2.54 -16.19
C GLN A 29 -2.00 -3.44 -15.10
N GLU A 30 -0.92 -2.99 -14.46
CA GLU A 30 -0.20 -3.72 -13.44
C GLU A 30 -0.15 -2.93 -12.14
N ILE A 31 -0.27 -3.63 -11.02
CA ILE A 31 0.03 -3.04 -9.72
C ILE A 31 1.54 -2.97 -9.59
N THR A 32 2.06 -1.75 -9.63
CA THR A 32 3.47 -1.48 -9.38
C THR A 32 3.74 -1.12 -7.91
N PRO A 33 5.00 -1.19 -7.43
CA PRO A 33 5.35 -0.84 -6.06
C PRO A 33 4.92 0.58 -5.64
N GLU A 34 4.84 1.52 -6.57
CA GLU A 34 4.42 2.89 -6.34
C GLU A 34 2.96 2.97 -5.86
N HIS A 35 2.06 2.15 -6.42
CA HIS A 35 0.67 2.08 -5.97
C HIS A 35 0.57 1.52 -4.56
N LEU A 36 1.37 0.50 -4.25
CA LEU A 36 1.41 -0.10 -2.92
C LEU A 36 1.97 0.89 -1.89
N LEU A 37 3.03 1.61 -2.25
CA LEU A 37 3.60 2.66 -1.38
C LEU A 37 2.57 3.75 -1.12
N LEU A 38 1.89 4.25 -2.15
CA LEU A 38 0.85 5.27 -1.99
C LEU A 38 -0.30 4.78 -1.11
N ALA A 39 -0.77 3.54 -1.31
CA ALA A 39 -1.79 2.93 -0.47
C ALA A 39 -1.36 2.85 1.01
N LEU A 40 -0.10 2.48 1.27
CA LEU A 40 0.45 2.40 2.62
C LEU A 40 0.61 3.77 3.28
N LEU A 41 0.99 4.79 2.51
CA LEU A 41 1.09 6.18 2.97
C LEU A 41 -0.29 6.78 3.31
N GLN A 42 -1.31 6.43 2.54
CA GLN A 42 -2.68 6.93 2.74
C GLN A 42 -3.49 6.11 3.77
N GLN A 43 -2.93 5.01 4.28
CA GLN A 43 -3.65 4.11 5.18
C GLN A 43 -3.93 4.78 6.55
N PRO A 44 -5.20 4.89 6.98
CA PRO A 44 -5.55 5.39 8.30
C PRO A 44 -4.93 4.55 9.43
N ASP A 45 -4.34 5.24 10.41
CA ASP A 45 -3.60 4.64 11.52
C ASP A 45 -2.51 3.64 11.05
N GLY A 46 -2.00 3.82 9.83
CA GLY A 46 -0.96 2.98 9.24
C GLY A 46 0.40 3.19 9.91
N THR A 47 1.26 2.18 9.85
CA THR A 47 2.61 2.26 10.41
C THR A 47 3.61 2.93 9.48
N VAL A 48 3.31 3.03 8.17
CA VAL A 48 4.24 3.54 7.17
C VAL A 48 4.44 5.06 7.24
N PRO A 49 3.38 5.90 7.36
CA PRO A 49 3.56 7.36 7.48
C PRO A 49 4.52 7.79 8.60
N PRO A 50 4.41 7.29 9.86
CA PRO A 50 5.35 7.71 10.91
C PRO A 50 6.78 7.21 10.65
N ILE A 51 6.98 6.07 9.98
CA ILE A 51 8.33 5.59 9.59
C ILE A 51 8.94 6.52 8.54
N VAL A 52 8.15 6.98 7.58
CA VAL A 52 8.61 7.93 6.54
C VAL A 52 8.98 9.28 7.15
N GLN A 53 8.19 9.77 8.12
CA GLN A 53 8.53 10.96 8.90
C GLN A 53 9.83 10.80 9.69
N GLN A 54 10.08 9.63 10.28
CA GLN A 54 11.31 9.36 11.03
C GLN A 54 12.57 9.40 10.17
N VAL A 55 12.47 9.11 8.87
CA VAL A 55 13.60 9.22 7.94
C VAL A 55 13.74 10.64 7.34
N GLY A 56 12.94 11.60 7.82
CA GLY A 56 13.04 13.02 7.45
C GLY A 56 12.29 13.38 6.16
N VAL A 57 11.34 12.56 5.73
CA VAL A 57 10.51 12.79 4.54
C VAL A 57 9.07 13.06 4.98
N ASP A 58 8.38 14.00 4.31
CA ASP A 58 6.96 14.26 4.55
C ASP A 58 6.11 13.27 3.72
N PRO A 59 5.34 12.37 4.38
CA PRO A 59 4.55 11.32 3.73
C PRO A 59 3.26 11.80 3.04
#